data_AF-A0A948Z2Q0-F1
#
_entry.id   AF-A0A948Z2Q0-F1
#
_cell.length_a   1.000
_cell.length_b   1.000
_cell.length_c   1.000
_cell.angle_alpha   90.00
_cell.angle_beta   90.00
_cell.angle_gamma   90.00
#
_symmetry.space_group_name_H-M   'P 1'
#
loop_
_entity.id
_entity.type
_entity.pdbx_description
1 polymer ?
#
loop_
_entity_poly.entity_id
_entity_poly.type
_entity_poly.pdbx_seq_one_letter_code
_entity_poly.pdbx_strand_id
1 'polypeptide(L)'
;MYLQADKKAIKKELLDIIENSRRKVTPGELEKALSRKYSLERKEIRSLIRGLVTENFLAYTSHYGRTFIEKSFNKAVRISKHVILKPPGVNYKYREDDVVIEICQGVSFGDGQHPTTRLAIKGIEYALNKTDLLKGKDKTSVLDIGTGSGVLGITALLLGIKNAVG
;
A
#
# COMPACT_ATOMS: atom_id res chain seq x y z
N MET A 1 20.89 6.16 23.46
CA MET A 1 20.41 4.87 22.92
C MET A 1 18.90 4.64 23.18
N TYR A 2 18.34 5.06 24.33
CA TYR A 2 16.90 4.92 24.65
C TYR A 2 15.94 5.74 23.75
N LEU A 3 16.26 6.99 23.41
CA LEU A 3 15.40 7.85 22.58
C LEU A 3 15.16 7.38 21.14
N GLN A 4 16.06 6.56 20.57
CA GLN A 4 15.89 6.04 19.20
C GLN A 4 14.95 4.82 19.13
N ALA A 5 14.93 3.99 20.18
CA ALA A 5 14.02 2.85 20.27
C ALA A 5 12.56 3.31 20.38
N ASP A 6 12.33 4.39 21.13
CA ASP A 6 11.00 4.98 21.32
C ASP A 6 10.44 5.58 20.01
N LYS A 7 11.26 6.34 19.27
CA LYS A 7 10.88 6.91 17.96
C LYS A 7 10.49 5.85 16.93
N LYS A 8 11.18 4.69 16.93
CA LYS A 8 10.84 3.58 16.01
C LYS A 8 9.49 2.94 16.38
N ALA A 9 9.22 2.79 17.67
CA ALA A 9 7.92 2.30 18.16
C ALA A 9 6.78 3.27 17.80
N ILE A 10 6.99 4.58 18.02
CA ILE A 10 6.03 5.62 17.67
C ILE A 10 5.76 5.66 16.16
N LYS A 11 6.80 5.55 15.32
CA LYS A 11 6.65 5.47 13.85
C LYS A 11 5.80 4.27 13.44
N LYS A 12 6.04 3.10 14.04
CA LYS A 12 5.26 1.89 13.75
C LYS A 12 3.80 2.09 14.16
N GLU A 13 3.55 2.56 15.37
CA GLU A 13 2.19 2.82 15.86
C GLU A 13 1.44 3.82 14.97
N LEU A 14 2.12 4.90 14.55
CA LEU A 14 1.53 5.90 13.68
C LEU A 14 1.04 5.28 12.36
N LEU A 15 1.86 4.42 11.75
CA LEU A 15 1.50 3.67 10.55
C LEU A 15 0.33 2.70 10.83
N ASP A 16 0.38 1.99 11.96
CA ASP A 16 -0.67 1.04 12.36
C ASP A 16 -2.02 1.74 12.60
N ILE A 17 -2.04 2.95 13.17
CA ILE A 17 -3.25 3.75 13.34
C ILE A 17 -3.87 4.09 11.98
N ILE A 18 -3.06 4.51 11.01
CA ILE A 18 -3.54 4.86 9.67
C ILE A 18 -4.04 3.61 8.93
N GLU A 19 -3.32 2.49 9.04
CA GLU A 19 -3.64 1.25 8.31
C GLU A 19 -4.87 0.53 8.88
N ASN A 20 -5.08 0.57 10.19
CA ASN A 20 -6.21 -0.09 10.85
C ASN A 20 -7.44 0.83 11.06
N SER A 21 -7.32 2.13 10.75
CA SER A 21 -8.47 3.03 10.84
C SER A 21 -9.49 2.72 9.76
N ARG A 22 -10.76 2.56 10.16
CA ARG A 22 -11.89 2.36 9.23
C ARG A 22 -12.21 3.61 8.37
N ARG A 23 -11.70 4.78 8.77
CA ARG A 23 -11.91 6.06 8.09
C ARG A 23 -10.60 6.79 7.89
N LYS A 24 -10.55 7.70 6.90
CA LYS A 24 -9.41 8.59 6.73
C LYS A 24 -9.19 9.40 8.01
N VAL A 25 -7.93 9.50 8.43
CA VAL A 25 -7.52 10.14 9.67
C VAL A 25 -7.01 11.54 9.34
N THR A 26 -7.47 12.54 10.08
CA THR A 26 -6.95 13.90 9.95
C THR A 26 -5.65 14.05 10.76
N PRO A 27 -4.74 14.97 10.39
CA PRO A 27 -3.52 15.20 11.17
C PRO A 27 -3.80 15.53 12.64
N GLY A 28 -4.85 16.32 12.92
CA GLY A 28 -5.24 16.67 14.29
C GLY A 28 -5.76 15.48 15.11
N GLU A 29 -6.47 14.54 14.49
CA GLU A 29 -6.90 13.30 15.16
C GLU A 29 -5.71 12.41 15.50
N LEU A 30 -4.76 12.29 14.58
CA LEU A 30 -3.53 11.53 14.78
C LEU A 30 -2.67 12.15 15.89
N GLU A 31 -2.52 13.47 15.90
CA GLU A 31 -1.85 14.22 16.98
C GLU A 31 -2.49 13.94 18.34
N LYS A 32 -3.83 13.98 18.43
CA LYS A 32 -4.56 13.74 19.67
C LYS A 32 -4.44 12.30 20.16
N ALA A 33 -4.45 11.32 19.25
CA ALA A 33 -4.29 9.91 19.58
C ALA A 33 -2.90 9.61 20.16
N LEU A 34 -1.84 10.11 19.50
CA LEU A 34 -0.45 9.86 19.91
C LEU A 34 -0.06 10.64 21.18
N SER A 35 -0.52 11.89 21.33
CA SER A 35 -0.25 12.70 22.52
C SER A 35 -0.85 12.06 23.79
N ARG A 36 -2.04 11.45 23.68
CA ARG A 36 -2.66 10.72 24.80
C ARG A 36 -1.92 9.44 25.21
N LYS A 37 -1.33 8.74 24.24
CA LYS A 37 -0.70 7.42 24.47
C LYS A 37 0.75 7.52 24.92
N TYR A 38 1.51 8.50 24.39
CA TYR A 38 2.95 8.63 24.64
C TYR A 38 3.33 9.90 25.42
N SER A 39 2.35 10.70 25.87
CA SER A 39 2.58 11.97 26.57
C SER A 39 3.51 12.94 25.82
N LEU A 40 3.54 12.85 24.48
CA LEU A 40 4.40 13.67 23.63
C LEU A 40 3.78 15.03 23.35
N GLU A 41 4.64 16.03 23.13
CA GLU A 41 4.21 17.34 22.67
C GLU A 41 3.70 17.28 21.23
N ARG A 42 2.67 18.08 20.91
CA ARG A 42 2.14 18.18 19.54
C ARG A 42 3.21 18.58 18.52
N LYS A 43 4.19 19.40 18.93
CA LYS A 43 5.29 19.84 18.08
C LYS A 43 6.18 18.68 17.64
N GLU A 44 6.47 17.75 18.54
CA GLU A 44 7.27 16.56 18.25
C GLU A 44 6.52 15.61 17.31
N ILE A 45 5.24 15.38 17.56
CA ILE A 45 4.39 14.53 16.69
C ILE A 45 4.32 15.11 15.27
N ARG A 46 4.12 16.42 15.12
CA ARG A 46 4.16 17.09 13.81
C ARG A 46 5.50 16.92 13.12
N SER A 47 6.60 17.01 13.85
CA SER A 47 7.94 16.80 13.30
C SER A 47 8.11 15.36 12.80
N LEU A 48 7.60 14.37 13.54
CA LEU A 48 7.62 12.96 13.13
C LEU A 48 6.77 12.75 11.88
N ILE A 49 5.54 13.27 11.85
CA ILE A 49 4.66 13.22 10.68
C ILE A 49 5.33 13.82 9.45
N ARG A 50 5.92 15.02 9.58
CA ARG A 50 6.64 15.68 8.48
C ARG A 50 7.80 14.83 7.98
N GLY A 51 8.59 14.26 8.88
CA GLY A 51 9.68 13.34 8.51
C GLY A 51 9.16 12.14 7.70
N LEU A 52 8.03 11.55 8.10
CA LEU A 52 7.41 10.44 7.37
C LEU A 52 6.87 10.84 6.00
N VAL A 53 6.41 12.07 5.85
CA VAL A 53 5.98 12.60 4.54
C VAL A 53 7.20 12.84 3.65
N THR A 54 8.27 13.45 4.17
CA THR A 54 9.53 13.64 3.43
C THR A 54 10.16 12.32 2.99
N GLU A 55 10.09 11.28 3.84
CA GLU A 55 10.55 9.93 3.53
C GLU A 55 9.56 9.13 2.65
N ASN A 56 8.48 9.74 2.16
CA ASN A 56 7.43 9.09 1.36
C ASN A 56 6.75 7.89 2.03
N PHE A 57 6.72 7.80 3.37
CA PHE A 57 5.89 6.82 4.07
C PHE A 57 4.43 7.27 4.12
N LEU A 58 4.20 8.57 4.21
CA LEU A 58 2.88 9.19 4.30
C LEU A 58 2.72 10.28 3.25
N ALA A 59 1.48 10.60 2.92
CA ALA A 59 1.12 11.71 2.06
C ALA A 59 -0.06 12.46 2.66
N TYR A 60 -0.06 13.79 2.48
CA TYR A 60 -1.26 14.59 2.73
C TYR A 60 -2.17 14.50 1.52
N THR A 61 -3.44 14.22 1.77
CA THR A 61 -4.49 14.16 0.75
C THR A 61 -5.60 15.13 1.12
N SER A 62 -6.31 15.65 0.13
CA SER A 62 -7.45 16.53 0.35
C SER A 62 -8.69 15.91 -0.26
N HIS A 63 -9.74 15.74 0.54
CA HIS A 63 -11.04 15.25 0.10
C HIS A 63 -12.13 16.16 0.65
N TYR A 64 -12.92 16.75 -0.25
CA TYR A 64 -14.05 17.62 0.10
C TYR A 64 -13.67 18.75 1.08
N GLY A 65 -12.54 19.41 0.83
CA GLY A 65 -12.05 20.53 1.66
C GLY A 65 -11.42 20.12 3.00
N ARG A 66 -11.25 18.82 3.27
CA ARG A 66 -10.57 18.33 4.48
C ARG A 66 -9.26 17.64 4.14
N THR A 67 -8.23 17.93 4.94
CA THR A 67 -6.92 17.30 4.83
C THR A 67 -6.87 16.02 5.66
N PHE A 68 -6.39 14.96 5.03
CA PHE A 68 -6.13 13.68 5.65
C PHE A 68 -4.66 13.32 5.52
N ILE A 69 -4.23 12.37 6.34
CA ILE A 69 -2.92 11.76 6.24
C ILE A 69 -3.10 10.27 5.93
N GLU A 70 -2.49 9.84 4.83
CA GLU A 70 -2.65 8.50 4.28
C GLU A 70 -1.30 7.87 3.96
N LYS A 71 -1.31 6.55 3.76
CA LYS A 71 -0.14 5.81 3.28
C LYS A 71 0.25 6.36 1.91
N SER A 72 1.51 6.72 1.75
CA SER A 72 2.01 7.13 0.44
C SER A 72 2.27 5.92 -0.44
N PHE A 73 1.89 6.05 -1.70
CA PHE A 73 2.16 5.07 -2.75
C PHE A 73 3.38 5.50 -3.60
N ASN A 74 4.07 6.59 -3.24
CA ASN A 74 5.32 7.04 -3.90
C ASN A 74 6.53 6.17 -3.55
N LYS A 75 6.28 5.04 -2.90
CA LYS A 75 7.24 4.03 -2.48
C LYS A 75 6.68 2.65 -2.81
N ALA A 76 7.52 1.64 -2.71
CA ALA A 76 7.04 0.27 -2.73
C ALA A 76 6.05 0.00 -1.58
N VAL A 77 4.86 -0.47 -1.94
CA VAL A 77 3.78 -0.84 -1.02
C VAL A 77 3.43 -2.31 -1.25
N ARG A 78 3.52 -3.10 -0.18
CA ARG A 78 3.01 -4.47 -0.17
C ARG A 78 1.48 -4.44 -0.16
N ILE A 79 0.87 -5.00 -1.20
CA ILE A 79 -0.58 -5.05 -1.38
C ILE A 79 -1.14 -6.36 -0.86
N SER A 80 -0.46 -7.47 -1.14
CA SER A 80 -0.89 -8.83 -0.75
C SER A 80 0.26 -9.60 -0.11
N LYS A 81 0.15 -10.92 0.08
CA LYS A 81 1.21 -11.70 0.73
C LYS A 81 2.51 -11.59 -0.08
N HIS A 82 2.44 -11.74 -1.39
CA HIS A 82 3.59 -11.70 -2.30
C HIS A 82 3.59 -10.50 -3.24
N VAL A 83 2.47 -9.80 -3.48
CA VAL A 83 2.40 -8.72 -4.47
C VAL A 83 2.78 -7.35 -3.87
N ILE A 84 3.75 -6.67 -4.50
CA ILE A 84 4.22 -5.33 -4.18
C ILE A 84 3.98 -4.44 -5.41
N LEU A 85 3.38 -3.27 -5.20
CA LEU A 85 3.33 -2.22 -6.21
C LEU A 85 4.36 -1.14 -5.87
N LYS A 86 5.09 -0.64 -6.87
CA LYS A 86 6.00 0.48 -6.68
C LYS A 86 6.00 1.42 -7.89
N PRO A 87 6.32 2.71 -7.71
CA PRO A 87 6.63 3.57 -8.84
C PRO A 87 7.91 3.14 -9.56
N PRO A 88 8.06 3.45 -10.85
CA PRO A 88 9.32 3.26 -11.58
C PRO A 88 10.49 3.98 -10.90
N GLY A 89 11.67 3.37 -10.94
CA GLY A 89 12.90 3.94 -10.36
C GLY A 89 13.00 3.95 -8.83
N VAL A 90 11.96 3.52 -8.10
CA VAL A 90 12.02 3.36 -6.65
C VAL A 90 12.72 2.05 -6.28
N ASN A 91 13.75 2.14 -5.42
CA ASN A 91 14.46 0.99 -4.88
C ASN A 91 13.61 0.24 -3.84
N TYR A 92 13.61 -1.09 -3.94
CA TYR A 92 12.95 -1.98 -2.98
C TYR A 92 13.85 -3.15 -2.63
N LYS A 93 13.88 -3.54 -1.35
CA LYS A 93 14.58 -4.76 -0.91
C LYS A 93 13.62 -5.94 -1.00
N TYR A 94 13.82 -6.74 -2.03
CA TYR A 94 13.01 -7.91 -2.35
C TYR A 94 13.16 -9.03 -1.31
N ARG A 95 12.06 -9.74 -1.04
CA ARG A 95 12.08 -11.11 -0.52
C ARG A 95 12.07 -12.09 -1.70
N GLU A 96 12.53 -13.31 -1.49
CA GLU A 96 12.60 -14.32 -2.56
C GLU A 96 11.26 -14.56 -3.26
N ASP A 97 10.16 -14.56 -2.50
CA ASP A 97 8.81 -14.80 -3.04
C ASP A 97 8.06 -13.51 -3.44
N ASP A 98 8.72 -12.36 -3.50
CA ASP A 98 8.04 -11.10 -3.82
C ASP A 98 7.79 -10.96 -5.34
N VAL A 99 6.53 -10.73 -5.70
CA VAL A 99 6.09 -10.31 -7.04
C VAL A 99 6.00 -8.80 -7.07
N VAL A 100 6.92 -8.14 -7.79
CA VAL A 100 6.98 -6.68 -7.83
C VAL A 100 6.51 -6.15 -9.17
N ILE A 101 5.56 -5.23 -9.12
CA ILE A 101 4.96 -4.60 -10.29
C ILE A 101 5.25 -3.11 -10.23
N GLU A 102 5.80 -2.60 -11.32
CA GLU A 102 6.05 -1.16 -11.51
C GLU A 102 4.85 -0.52 -12.20
N ILE A 103 4.22 0.46 -11.55
CA ILE A 103 3.06 1.19 -12.09
C ILE A 103 3.29 2.69 -11.94
N CYS A 104 3.12 3.45 -13.02
CA CYS A 104 3.10 4.90 -12.99
C CYS A 104 1.81 5.39 -12.32
N GLN A 105 1.92 6.28 -11.34
CA GLN A 105 0.75 6.90 -10.73
C GLN A 105 0.12 7.94 -11.65
N GLY A 106 -1.21 8.10 -11.56
CA GLY A 106 -1.96 9.21 -12.17
C GLY A 106 -2.20 9.13 -13.68
N VAL A 107 -1.61 8.17 -14.40
CA VAL A 107 -1.83 8.01 -15.85
C VAL A 107 -3.15 7.26 -16.14
N SER A 108 -3.50 6.30 -15.29
CA SER A 108 -4.73 5.52 -15.39
C SER A 108 -5.14 4.95 -14.02
N PHE A 109 -6.40 4.52 -13.89
CA PHE A 109 -6.88 3.88 -12.67
C PHE A 109 -6.18 2.53 -12.44
N GLY A 110 -5.87 2.20 -11.19
CA GLY A 110 -5.26 0.93 -10.82
C GLY A 110 -3.81 1.01 -10.32
N ASP A 111 -3.32 2.18 -9.91
CA ASP A 111 -2.01 2.33 -9.24
C ASP A 111 -1.94 1.74 -7.81
N GLY A 112 -3.04 1.15 -7.31
CA GLY A 112 -3.13 0.53 -5.99
C GLY A 112 -3.57 1.46 -4.85
N GLN A 113 -3.68 2.77 -5.10
CA GLN A 113 -4.15 3.74 -4.09
C GLN A 113 -5.61 3.49 -3.72
N HIS A 114 -6.41 3.04 -4.68
CA HIS A 114 -7.81 2.73 -4.43
C HIS A 114 -7.98 1.35 -3.76
N PRO A 115 -8.83 1.23 -2.72
CA PRO A 115 -9.06 -0.05 -2.03
C PRO A 115 -9.51 -1.19 -2.93
N THR A 116 -10.27 -0.91 -3.99
CA THR A 116 -10.78 -1.93 -4.93
C THR A 116 -9.66 -2.64 -5.68
N THR A 117 -8.66 -1.91 -6.16
CA THR A 117 -7.47 -2.50 -6.81
C THR A 117 -6.76 -3.46 -5.85
N ARG A 118 -6.59 -3.05 -4.59
CA ARG A 118 -5.94 -3.90 -3.57
C ARG A 118 -6.75 -5.15 -3.26
N LEU A 119 -8.06 -5.01 -3.17
CA LEU A 119 -8.96 -6.13 -2.93
C LEU A 119 -8.90 -7.14 -4.09
N ALA A 120 -8.94 -6.65 -5.33
CA ALA A 120 -8.83 -7.49 -6.52
C ALA A 120 -7.49 -8.24 -6.58
N ILE A 121 -6.36 -7.57 -6.34
CA ILE A 121 -5.03 -8.19 -6.28
C ILE A 121 -4.99 -9.31 -5.21
N LYS A 122 -5.50 -9.04 -4.01
CA LYS A 122 -5.58 -10.06 -2.94
C LYS A 122 -6.48 -11.23 -3.33
N GLY A 123 -7.58 -10.97 -4.03
CA GLY A 123 -8.49 -11.99 -4.55
C GLY A 123 -7.83 -12.89 -5.58
N ILE A 124 -7.08 -12.31 -6.53
CA ILE A 124 -6.30 -13.04 -7.54
C ILE A 124 -5.30 -13.97 -6.86
N GLU A 125 -4.50 -13.45 -5.92
CA GLU A 125 -3.52 -14.25 -5.19
C GLU A 125 -4.19 -15.37 -4.37
N TYR A 126 -5.32 -15.09 -3.73
CA TYR A 126 -6.08 -16.08 -2.98
C TYR A 126 -6.60 -17.20 -3.90
N ALA A 127 -7.24 -16.85 -5.01
CA ALA A 127 -7.76 -17.80 -5.98
C ALA A 127 -6.64 -18.71 -6.51
N LEU A 128 -5.48 -18.14 -6.86
CA LEU A 128 -4.33 -18.88 -7.39
C LEU A 128 -3.62 -19.79 -6.40
N ASN A 129 -3.73 -19.54 -5.09
CA ASN A 129 -2.96 -20.28 -4.08
C ASN A 129 -3.80 -21.19 -3.18
N LYS A 130 -5.11 -20.95 -3.07
CA LYS A 130 -5.97 -21.63 -2.08
C LYS A 130 -7.10 -22.42 -2.68
N THR A 131 -7.30 -22.34 -3.99
CA THR A 131 -8.43 -23.01 -4.63
C THR A 131 -7.93 -24.06 -5.62
N ASP A 132 -8.56 -25.23 -5.60
CA ASP A 132 -8.41 -26.25 -6.63
C ASP A 132 -8.96 -25.79 -7.99
N LEU A 133 -9.57 -24.59 -8.05
CA LEU A 133 -10.13 -23.99 -9.26
C LEU A 133 -9.08 -23.80 -10.36
N LEU A 134 -7.79 -23.76 -10.00
CA LEU A 134 -6.69 -23.48 -10.91
C LEU A 134 -5.65 -24.62 -10.92
N LYS A 135 -6.13 -25.88 -10.91
CA LYS A 135 -5.33 -27.06 -11.31
C LYS A 135 -4.96 -26.92 -12.79
N GLY A 136 -3.79 -26.32 -13.03
CA GLY A 136 -3.30 -26.01 -14.39
C GLY A 136 -3.21 -24.51 -14.66
N LYS A 137 -2.48 -23.77 -13.80
CA LYS A 137 -2.16 -22.34 -14.04
C LYS A 137 -1.57 -22.12 -15.44
N ASP A 138 -0.80 -23.11 -15.91
CA ASP A 138 -0.17 -23.17 -17.22
C ASP A 138 -1.15 -23.36 -18.39
N LYS A 139 -2.42 -23.65 -18.12
CA LYS A 139 -3.53 -23.78 -19.09
C LYS A 139 -4.64 -22.77 -18.84
N THR A 140 -4.44 -21.85 -17.90
CA THR A 140 -5.43 -20.83 -17.53
C THR A 140 -5.11 -19.52 -18.25
N SER A 141 -6.16 -18.81 -18.66
CA SER A 141 -6.09 -17.44 -19.19
C SER A 141 -6.95 -16.51 -18.32
N VAL A 142 -6.56 -15.24 -18.23
CA VAL A 142 -7.30 -14.20 -17.48
C VAL A 142 -7.87 -13.16 -18.43
N LEU A 143 -9.07 -12.68 -18.13
CA LEU A 143 -9.70 -11.53 -18.77
C LEU A 143 -9.88 -10.42 -17.72
N ASP A 144 -9.20 -9.29 -17.91
CA ASP A 144 -9.19 -8.12 -17.03
C ASP A 144 -10.11 -7.03 -17.61
N ILE A 145 -11.42 -7.17 -17.39
CA ILE A 145 -12.41 -6.24 -17.94
C ILE A 145 -12.29 -4.88 -17.26
N GLY A 146 -11.94 -3.85 -18.04
CA GLY A 146 -11.69 -2.51 -17.51
C GLY A 146 -10.28 -2.38 -16.92
N THR A 147 -9.28 -2.92 -17.64
CA THR A 147 -7.91 -3.12 -17.15
C THR A 147 -7.21 -1.86 -16.64
N GLY A 148 -7.57 -0.67 -17.16
CA GLY A 148 -6.99 0.60 -16.74
C GLY A 148 -5.46 0.59 -16.88
N SER A 149 -4.74 0.58 -15.76
CA SER A 149 -3.28 0.45 -15.69
C SER A 149 -2.72 -0.93 -16.08
N GLY A 150 -3.55 -1.95 -16.31
CA GLY A 150 -3.07 -3.31 -16.57
C GLY A 150 -2.77 -4.12 -15.32
N VAL A 151 -2.89 -3.52 -14.12
CA VAL A 151 -2.30 -4.06 -12.89
C VAL A 151 -2.84 -5.45 -12.54
N LEU A 152 -4.12 -5.74 -12.80
CA LEU A 152 -4.72 -7.02 -12.44
C LEU A 152 -4.28 -8.13 -13.39
N GLY A 153 -4.28 -7.86 -14.70
CA GLY A 153 -3.71 -8.75 -15.71
C GLY A 153 -2.22 -9.03 -15.45
N ILE A 154 -1.41 -8.00 -15.21
CA ILE A 154 0.02 -8.14 -14.89
C ILE A 154 0.22 -8.96 -13.61
N THR A 155 -0.58 -8.70 -12.58
CA THR A 155 -0.54 -9.47 -11.32
C THR A 155 -0.78 -10.96 -11.59
N ALA A 156 -1.79 -11.29 -12.40
CA ALA A 156 -2.10 -12.69 -12.71
C ALA A 156 -0.96 -13.38 -13.47
N LEU A 157 -0.40 -12.71 -14.48
CA LEU A 157 0.72 -13.23 -15.27
C LEU A 157 1.93 -13.55 -14.38
N LEU A 158 2.32 -12.62 -13.51
CA LEU A 158 3.46 -12.80 -12.62
C LEU A 158 3.23 -13.85 -11.52
N LEU A 159 1.98 -14.16 -11.19
CA LEU A 159 1.62 -15.26 -10.28
C LEU A 159 1.49 -16.62 -10.98
N GLY A 160 1.84 -16.70 -12.27
CA GLY A 160 2.02 -17.94 -13.03
C GLY A 160 0.93 -18.25 -14.06
N ILE A 161 0.00 -17.33 -14.33
CA ILE A 161 -0.93 -17.45 -15.47
C ILE A 161 -0.18 -17.21 -16.77
N LYS A 162 -0.47 -17.98 -17.83
CA LYS A 162 0.25 -17.82 -19.11
C LYS A 162 -0.25 -16.67 -19.97
N ASN A 163 -1.56 -16.43 -19.98
CA ASN A 163 -2.17 -15.45 -20.88
C ASN A 163 -3.11 -14.52 -20.13
N ALA A 164 -3.07 -13.24 -20.46
CA ALA A 164 -4.00 -12.25 -19.98
C ALA A 164 -4.47 -11.38 -21.15
N VAL A 165 -5.76 -11.04 -21.16
CA VAL A 165 -6.40 -10.09 -22.06
C VAL A 165 -7.04 -9.01 -21.20
N GLY A 166 -6.94 -7.74 -21.57
CA GLY A 166 -7.47 -6.60 -20.82
C GLY A 166 -8.12 -5.55 -21.71
#